data_AF-A0A6G2D6M5-F1
#
_entry.id   AF-A0A6G2D6M5-F1
#
_cell.length_a   1.000
_cell.length_b   1.000
_cell.length_c   1.000
_cell.angle_alpha   90.00
_cell.angle_beta   90.00
_cell.angle_gamma   90.00
#
_symmetry.space_group_name_H-M   'P 1'
#
loop_
_entity.id
_entity.type
_entity.pdbx_description
1 polymer ?
#
loop_
_entity_poly.entity_id
_entity_poly.type
_entity_poly.pdbx_seq_one_letter_code
_entity_poly.pdbx_strand_id
1 'polypeptide(L)'
;GLDFGFTHDPTALCCSLINDTTKEIYVFDEAYKVGLITKEVAKMIKDKGYHRSQIIADSAESRLIEELRSEHGISRIKESRKGKDS
;
A
#
# COMPACT_ATOMS: atom_id res chain seq x y z
N GLY A 1 4.86 -1.00 -1.93
CA GLY A 1 4.04 -1.92 -1.14
C GLY A 1 3.25 -1.15 -0.12
N LEU A 2 2.10 -1.67 0.30
CA LEU A 2 1.29 -1.17 1.40
C LEU A 2 1.04 -2.31 2.39
N ASP A 3 1.34 -2.08 3.66
CA ASP A 3 1.06 -3.00 4.75
C ASP A 3 0.12 -2.31 5.73
N PHE A 4 -0.92 -3.02 6.17
CA PHE A 4 -1.96 -2.44 7.01
C PHE A 4 -1.65 -2.69 8.48
N GLY A 5 -1.69 -1.62 9.26
CA GLY A 5 -1.52 -1.67 10.70
C GLY A 5 -2.42 -0.64 11.38
N PHE A 6 -2.83 -0.91 12.62
CA PHE A 6 -3.74 -0.05 13.36
C PHE A 6 -3.20 0.36 14.74
N THR A 7 -3.34 -0.47 15.77
CA THR A 7 -3.12 -0.04 17.17
C THR A 7 -1.65 0.07 17.56
N HIS A 8 -0.88 -0.99 17.37
CA HIS A 8 0.54 -1.05 17.71
C HIS A 8 1.41 -1.14 16.46
N ASP A 9 0.90 -1.82 15.44
CA ASP A 9 1.55 -1.92 14.13
C ASP A 9 1.17 -0.69 13.27
N PRO A 10 2.15 0.02 12.69
CA PRO A 10 1.86 1.13 11.81
C PRO A 10 1.37 0.64 10.44
N THR A 11 0.45 1.39 9.83
CA THR A 11 0.26 1.31 8.37
C THR A 11 1.54 1.83 7.69
N ALA A 12 2.09 1.03 6.79
CA ALA A 12 3.35 1.29 6.11
C ALA A 12 3.19 1.35 4.59
N LEU A 13 3.61 2.45 3.98
CA LEU A 13 3.73 2.60 2.53
C LEU A 13 5.22 2.65 2.18
N CYS A 14 5.66 1.80 1.26
CA CYS A 14 7.01 1.80 0.72
C CYS A 14 6.96 1.98 -0.80
N CYS A 15 7.69 2.96 -1.32
CA CYS A 15 7.74 3.31 -2.73
C CYS A 15 9.10 2.93 -3.32
N SER A 16 9.07 2.08 -4.34
CA SER A 16 10.28 1.60 -4.98
C SER A 16 10.20 1.59 -6.51
N LEU A 17 11.36 1.71 -7.14
CA LEU A 17 11.59 1.45 -8.56
C LEU A 17 12.42 0.18 -8.70
N ILE A 18 12.07 -0.66 -9.67
CA ILE A 18 12.77 -1.91 -9.95
C ILE A 18 13.47 -1.75 -11.30
N ASN A 19 14.78 -2.00 -11.31
CA ASN A 19 15.56 -2.14 -12.53
C ASN A 19 15.80 -3.62 -12.82
N ASP A 20 15.00 -4.18 -13.72
CA ASP A 20 15.07 -5.60 -14.05
C ASP A 20 16.35 -6.00 -14.79
N THR A 21 17.07 -5.05 -15.39
CA THR A 21 18.33 -5.28 -16.10
C THR A 21 19.50 -5.37 -15.13
N THR A 22 19.63 -4.40 -14.21
CA THR A 22 20.73 -4.38 -13.22
C THR A 22 20.43 -5.21 -11.98
N LYS A 23 19.18 -5.68 -11.83
CA LYS A 23 18.67 -6.39 -10.64
C LYS A 23 18.74 -5.53 -9.37
N GLU A 24 18.48 -4.24 -9.51
CA GLU A 24 18.49 -3.28 -8.42
C GLU A 24 17.08 -2.83 -8.06
N ILE A 25 16.87 -2.56 -6.77
CA ILE A 25 15.65 -1.98 -6.24
C ILE A 25 16.03 -0.67 -5.54
N TYR A 26 15.40 0.42 -5.96
CA TYR A 26 15.59 1.73 -5.39
C TYR A 26 14.37 2.09 -4.55
N VAL A 27 14.53 2.18 -3.23
CA VAL A 27 13.50 2.72 -2.33
C VAL A 27 13.71 4.21 -2.22
N PHE A 28 12.69 5.01 -2.55
CA PHE A 28 12.84 6.46 -2.67
C PHE A 28 11.83 7.27 -1.85
N ASP A 29 10.78 6.64 -1.33
CA ASP A 29 9.85 7.27 -0.40
C ASP A 29 9.17 6.22 0.49
N GLU A 30 8.75 6.66 1.66
CA GLU A 30 8.02 5.86 2.62
C GLU A 30 7.02 6.70 3.44
N ALA A 31 6.06 6.02 4.07
CA ALA A 31 5.27 6.56 5.17
C ALA A 31 4.95 5.47 6.19
N TYR A 32 5.03 5.85 7.46
CA TYR A 32 4.71 4.98 8.60
C TYR A 32 3.84 5.75 9.59
N LYS A 33 2.62 5.27 9.85
CA LYS A 33 1.69 5.89 10.80
C LYS A 33 0.79 4.85 11.47
N VAL A 34 0.64 4.96 12.78
CA VAL A 34 -0.32 4.17 13.59
C VAL A 34 -1.69 4.83 13.61
N GLY A 35 -2.72 4.04 13.93
CA GLY A 35 -4.08 4.49 14.20
C GLY A 35 -4.85 5.00 12.99
N LEU A 36 -4.38 4.71 11.77
CA LEU A 36 -5.03 5.19 10.56
C LEU A 36 -6.29 4.39 10.25
N ILE A 37 -7.42 5.09 10.08
CA ILE A 37 -8.61 4.51 9.45
C ILE A 37 -8.49 4.55 7.92
N THR A 38 -9.30 3.78 7.19
CA THR A 38 -9.24 3.64 5.72
C THR A 38 -9.16 4.98 4.98
N LYS A 39 -10.00 5.95 5.39
CA LYS A 39 -10.02 7.31 4.83
C LYS A 39 -8.68 8.04 4.99
N GLU A 40 -7.99 7.84 6.11
CA GLU A 40 -6.71 8.48 6.39
C GLU A 40 -5.57 7.80 5.62
N VAL A 41 -5.62 6.48 5.46
CA VAL A 41 -4.71 5.75 4.56
C VAL A 41 -4.85 6.28 3.13
N ALA A 42 -6.07 6.44 2.64
CA ALA A 42 -6.33 7.04 1.33
C ALA A 42 -5.78 8.46 1.22
N LYS A 43 -5.97 9.28 2.25
CA LYS A 43 -5.45 10.65 2.28
C LYS A 43 -3.92 10.65 2.22
N MET A 44 -3.26 9.81 3.03
CA MET A 44 -1.81 9.65 3.03
C MET A 44 -1.26 9.29 1.64
N ILE A 45 -1.89 8.33 0.95
CA ILE A 45 -1.49 7.91 -0.40
C ILE A 45 -1.68 9.07 -1.41
N LYS A 46 -2.77 9.84 -1.29
CA LYS A 46 -3.07 10.98 -2.17
C LYS A 46 -2.12 12.15 -1.94
N ASP A 47 -1.87 12.51 -0.69
CA ASP A 47 -0.96 13.61 -0.31
C ASP A 47 0.46 13.35 -0.85
N LYS A 48 0.90 12.07 -0.84
CA LYS A 48 2.18 11.66 -1.43
C LYS A 48 2.16 11.53 -2.96
N GLY A 49 1.00 11.66 -3.60
CA GLY A 49 0.86 11.61 -5.06
C GLY A 49 0.79 10.20 -5.67
N TYR A 50 0.76 9.13 -4.88
CA TYR A 50 0.83 7.75 -5.37
C TYR A 50 -0.53 7.10 -5.68
N HIS A 51 -1.63 7.83 -5.56
CA HIS A 51 -2.99 7.32 -5.82
C HIS A 51 -3.24 6.74 -7.22
N ARG A 52 -2.38 7.08 -8.21
CA ARG A 52 -2.40 6.53 -9.58
C ARG A 52 -1.27 5.54 -9.85
N SER A 53 -0.43 5.22 -8.87
CA SER A 53 0.63 4.23 -8.99
C SER A 53 0.10 2.84 -8.69
N GLN A 54 0.76 1.80 -9.20
CA GLN A 54 0.43 0.43 -8.77
C GLN A 54 0.84 0.26 -7.31
N ILE A 55 -0.11 -0.12 -6.46
CA ILE A 55 0.12 -0.37 -5.04
C ILE A 55 -0.22 -1.84 -4.78
N ILE A 56 0.77 -2.62 -4.36
CA ILE A 56 0.55 -3.98 -3.89
C ILE A 56 0.37 -3.92 -2.39
N ALA A 57 -0.83 -4.27 -1.91
CA ALA A 57 -1.24 -4.19 -0.52
C ALA A 57 -1.38 -5.58 0.11
N ASP A 58 -1.21 -5.70 1.42
CA ASP A 58 -1.42 -6.98 2.11
C ASP A 58 -2.85 -7.51 1.93
N SER A 59 -2.95 -8.76 1.45
CA SER A 59 -4.19 -9.48 1.19
C SER A 59 -4.99 -9.88 2.44
N ALA A 60 -4.41 -9.78 3.64
CA ALA A 60 -5.13 -10.07 4.90
C ALA A 60 -6.35 -9.14 5.12
N GLU A 61 -6.28 -7.91 4.61
CA GLU A 61 -7.29 -6.86 4.78
C GLU A 61 -8.02 -6.55 3.45
N SER A 62 -8.53 -7.59 2.77
CA SER A 62 -9.21 -7.48 1.46
C SER A 62 -10.37 -6.48 1.45
N ARG A 63 -11.09 -6.34 2.58
CA ARG A 63 -12.15 -5.33 2.75
C ARG A 63 -11.61 -3.90 2.64
N LEU A 64 -10.50 -3.58 3.30
CA LEU A 64 -9.88 -2.25 3.23
C LEU A 64 -9.41 -1.95 1.81
N ILE A 65 -8.88 -2.95 1.10
CA ILE A 65 -8.45 -2.81 -0.29
C ILE A 65 -9.64 -2.46 -1.20
N GLU A 66 -10.78 -3.13 -1.02
CA GLU A 66 -12.00 -2.82 -1.75
C GLU A 66 -12.49 -1.40 -1.47
N GLU A 67 -12.52 -0.99 -0.21
CA GLU A 67 -12.94 0.35 0.21
C GLU A 67 -12.01 1.44 -0.34
N LEU A 68 -10.69 1.24 -0.26
CA LEU A 68 -9.68 2.14 -0.85
C LEU A 68 -9.88 2.29 -2.37
N ARG A 69 -10.24 1.20 -3.05
CA ARG A 69 -10.45 1.18 -4.50
C ARG A 69 -11.77 1.84 -4.89
N SER A 70 -12.87 1.43 -4.27
CA SER A 70 -14.24 1.80 -4.66
C SER A 70 -14.68 3.16 -4.10
N GLU A 71 -14.36 3.47 -2.85
CA GLU A 71 -14.84 4.67 -2.16
C GLU A 71 -13.80 5.80 -2.14
N HIS A 72 -12.52 5.47 -2.22
CA HIS A 72 -11.44 6.45 -2.10
C HIS A 72 -10.62 6.67 -3.37
N GLY A 73 -10.91 5.96 -4.46
CA GLY A 73 -10.33 6.21 -5.76
C GLY A 73 -8.85 5.83 -5.89
N ILE A 74 -8.35 4.92 -5.03
CA ILE A 74 -7.02 4.31 -5.18
C ILE A 74 -7.14 3.16 -6.19
N SER A 75 -7.47 3.48 -7.44
CA SER A 75 -7.96 2.52 -8.43
C SER A 75 -6.96 1.44 -8.86
N ARG A 76 -5.67 1.64 -8.60
CA ARG A 76 -4.58 0.71 -8.97
C ARG A 76 -4.02 -0.09 -7.79
N ILE A 77 -4.70 -0.08 -6.65
CA ILE A 77 -4.39 -0.98 -5.53
C ILE A 77 -4.75 -2.42 -5.90
N LYS A 78 -3.89 -3.37 -5.55
CA LYS A 78 -4.07 -4.80 -5.76
C LYS A 78 -3.61 -5.55 -4.52
N GLU A 79 -4.27 -6.66 -4.24
CA GLU A 79 -3.83 -7.62 -3.22
C GLU A 79 -2.48 -8.23 -3.60
N SER A 80 -1.62 -8.43 -2.60
CA SER A 80 -0.44 -9.25 -2.72
C SER A 80 -0.83 -10.68 -3.05
N ARG A 81 -0.01 -11.38 -3.83
CA ARG A 81 -0.23 -12.81 -4.05
C ARG A 81 0.05 -13.53 -2.74
N LYS A 82 -0.96 -14.13 -2.12
CA LYS A 82 -0.76 -15.07 -1.03
C LYS A 82 0.17 -16.18 -1.53
N GLY A 83 1.28 -16.41 -0.85
CA GLY A 83 2.13 -17.56 -1.14
C GLY A 83 1.29 -18.83 -1.08
N LYS A 84 1.50 -19.78 -2.00
CA LYS A 84 1.16 -21.17 -1.69
C LYS A 84 1.90 -21.47 -0.39
N ASP A 85 1.17 -21.94 0.61
CA ASP A 85 1.62 -22.28 1.97
C ASP A 85 1.57 -21.10 2.98
N SER A 86 0.38 -20.89 3.53
CA SER A 86 0.21 -20.83 4.98
C SER A 86 -0.72 -21.96 5.38
#